data_AF-A0A3N1USZ7-F1
#
_entry.id   AF-A0A3N1USZ7-F1
#
_cell.length_a   1.000
_cell.length_b   1.000
_cell.length_c   1.000
_cell.angle_alpha   90.00
_cell.angle_beta   90.00
_cell.angle_gamma   90.00
#
_symmetry.space_group_name_H-M   'P 1'
#
loop_
_entity.id
_entity.type
_entity.pdbx_description
1 polymer ?
#
loop_
_entity_poly.entity_id
_entity_poly.type
_entity_poly.pdbx_seq_one_letter_code
_entity_poly.pdbx_strand_id
1 'polypeptide(L)'
;MRTRTTTVSAGLAAVLAAVLLLTGCTASGGNPKGAGAGSAASPAPVAPGGGSGYEGPRPQDQNLLAWTGDPNDAGHVTAQSAAGVAGRVTLVRIVLREQITWSNIWLGLAGIDPGAQLSQNYLGVYDASGSLRASTADVSPQLMTDAIAKPFPLAKPFTAAPGTYFIALLLNGTWATNALTLKSTGAGISVNAGLTPPNLRYSTVLTGQTSLPATVNLTEQSTSTINTGWASQWYAVS
;
A
#
# COMPACT_ATOMS: atom_id res chain seq x y z
N MET A 1 9.19 -41.98 -38.29
CA MET A 1 10.51 -42.20 -37.66
C MET A 1 11.57 -41.44 -38.43
N ARG A 2 12.07 -40.35 -37.87
CA ARG A 2 13.26 -39.65 -38.36
C ARG A 2 14.05 -39.21 -37.13
N THR A 3 15.23 -39.77 -37.00
CA THR A 3 16.19 -39.60 -35.91
C THR A 3 17.24 -38.56 -36.32
N ARG A 4 17.85 -37.88 -35.33
CA ARG A 4 19.11 -37.10 -35.32
C ARG A 4 18.91 -35.65 -34.84
N THR A 5 19.76 -35.03 -34.04
CA THR A 5 20.91 -35.42 -33.20
C THR A 5 21.11 -34.24 -32.23
N THR A 6 21.51 -34.55 -31.00
CA THR A 6 21.89 -33.66 -29.90
C THR A 6 23.13 -32.80 -30.19
N THR A 7 23.13 -31.57 -29.66
CA THR A 7 24.36 -30.90 -29.21
C THR A 7 24.09 -30.27 -27.85
N VAL A 8 24.77 -30.81 -26.83
CA VAL A 8 24.90 -30.23 -25.49
C VAL A 8 26.21 -29.44 -25.49
N SER A 9 26.18 -28.19 -25.06
CA SER A 9 27.39 -27.46 -24.67
C SER A 9 27.25 -27.06 -23.21
N ALA A 10 28.11 -27.66 -22.39
CA ALA A 10 28.33 -27.36 -21.00
C ALA A 10 29.09 -26.04 -20.84
N GLY A 11 28.78 -25.30 -19.77
CA GLY A 11 29.56 -24.17 -19.30
C GLY A 11 29.53 -24.12 -17.77
N LEU A 12 30.49 -24.81 -17.15
CA LEU A 12 30.87 -24.67 -15.75
C LEU A 12 31.40 -23.24 -15.50
N ALA A 13 31.08 -22.65 -14.33
CA ALA A 13 32.06 -22.47 -13.25
C ALA A 13 31.50 -21.53 -12.16
N ALA A 14 31.60 -22.00 -10.92
CA ALA A 14 31.28 -21.31 -9.69
C ALA A 14 32.38 -20.33 -9.28
N VAL A 15 32.02 -19.24 -8.58
CA VAL A 15 32.82 -18.72 -7.46
C VAL A 15 31.86 -18.20 -6.39
N LEU A 16 31.80 -18.96 -5.30
CA LEU A 16 31.23 -18.60 -4.01
C LEU A 16 32.38 -17.98 -3.19
N ALA A 17 32.24 -16.74 -2.72
CA ALA A 17 33.15 -16.18 -1.72
C ALA A 17 32.34 -15.44 -0.67
N ALA A 18 32.07 -16.13 0.44
CA ALA A 18 31.59 -15.56 1.68
C ALA A 18 32.78 -15.06 2.49
N VAL A 19 32.72 -13.82 2.97
CA VAL A 19 33.58 -13.34 4.06
C VAL A 19 32.67 -12.67 5.09
N LEU A 20 32.34 -13.43 6.13
CA LEU A 20 31.87 -12.89 7.41
C LEU A 20 33.08 -12.40 8.20
N LEU A 21 33.08 -11.13 8.59
CA LEU A 21 33.92 -10.62 9.68
C LEU A 21 32.99 -10.09 10.78
N LEU A 22 32.67 -10.96 11.75
CA LEU A 22 32.16 -10.56 13.06
C LEU A 22 33.34 -10.51 14.02
N THR A 23 33.87 -9.31 14.25
CA THR A 23 34.76 -9.03 15.38
C THR A 23 33.91 -8.73 16.60
N GLY A 24 33.91 -9.67 17.55
CA GLY A 24 33.36 -9.48 18.88
C GLY A 24 34.27 -8.62 19.76
N CYS A 25 33.68 -7.70 20.50
CA CYS A 25 34.28 -7.08 21.67
C CYS A 25 33.47 -7.50 22.90
N THR A 26 33.95 -8.52 23.61
CA THR A 26 33.54 -8.83 24.98
C THR A 26 34.41 -8.01 25.93
N ALA A 27 33.80 -7.15 26.74
CA ALA A 27 34.46 -6.57 27.91
C ALA A 27 33.70 -6.97 29.19
N SER A 28 34.44 -7.67 30.05
CA SER A 28 34.20 -7.97 31.46
C SER A 28 33.61 -6.77 32.20
N GLY A 29 32.54 -6.88 32.99
CA GLY A 29 32.51 -7.67 34.22
C GLY A 29 33.03 -6.82 35.37
N GLY A 30 32.15 -6.04 36.01
CA GLY A 30 32.46 -5.23 37.18
C GLY A 30 31.21 -4.60 37.80
N ASN A 31 30.74 -5.18 38.90
CA ASN A 31 29.93 -4.53 39.92
C ASN A 31 30.32 -5.18 41.26
N PRO A 32 30.36 -4.46 42.40
CA PRO A 32 29.10 -3.99 42.98
C PRO A 32 29.16 -2.70 43.85
N LYS A 33 27.92 -2.29 44.21
CA LYS A 33 27.49 -1.53 45.40
C LYS A 33 27.69 0.01 45.42
N GLY A 34 26.56 0.68 45.20
CA GLY A 34 26.23 1.96 45.80
C GLY A 34 24.73 2.02 46.05
N ALA A 35 24.33 1.94 47.32
CA ALA A 35 22.95 2.18 47.74
C ALA A 35 22.67 3.68 47.62
N GLY A 36 21.63 4.02 46.87
CA GLY A 36 21.09 5.37 46.77
C GLY A 36 19.61 5.26 46.41
N ALA A 37 18.75 5.67 47.33
CA ALA A 37 17.32 5.76 47.11
C ALA A 37 17.05 6.77 45.99
N GLY A 38 16.78 6.27 44.78
CA GLY A 38 16.28 7.06 43.68
C GLY A 38 14.77 7.10 43.74
N SER A 39 14.20 8.29 43.94
CA SER A 39 12.77 8.56 43.82
C SER A 39 12.17 7.82 42.64
N ALA A 40 11.09 7.08 42.88
CA ALA A 40 10.22 6.62 41.80
C ALA A 40 9.82 7.87 41.00
N ALA A 41 10.29 7.96 39.76
CA ALA A 41 9.88 9.02 38.86
C ALA A 41 8.37 8.92 38.70
N SER A 42 7.64 9.97 39.07
CA SER A 42 6.24 10.10 38.70
C SER A 42 6.09 9.85 37.19
N PRO A 43 5.05 9.13 36.74
CA PRO A 43 4.81 8.98 35.31
C PRO A 43 4.79 10.36 34.67
N ALA A 44 5.56 10.52 33.59
CA ALA A 44 5.56 11.75 32.83
C ALA A 44 4.11 12.06 32.39
N PRO A 45 3.64 13.30 32.53
CA PRO A 45 2.34 13.68 31.99
C PRO A 45 2.31 13.35 30.49
N VAL A 46 1.17 12.83 30.02
CA VAL A 46 0.93 12.63 28.58
C VAL A 46 1.26 13.94 27.87
N ALA A 47 2.17 13.88 26.90
CA ALA A 47 2.59 15.05 26.16
C ALA A 47 1.33 15.78 25.66
N PRO A 48 1.14 17.07 25.99
CA PRO A 48 0.06 17.85 25.41
C PRO A 48 0.16 17.73 23.90
N GLY A 49 -0.92 17.30 23.24
CA GLY A 49 -0.99 17.16 21.80
C GLY A 49 -0.46 18.43 21.14
N GLY A 50 0.67 18.30 20.44
CA GLY A 50 1.20 19.36 19.60
C GLY A 50 0.09 19.85 18.67
N GLY A 51 0.09 21.16 18.40
CA GLY A 51 -0.97 21.85 17.65
C GLY A 51 -1.24 21.27 16.26
N SER A 52 -2.12 21.94 15.51
CA SER A 52 -2.72 21.59 14.21
C SER A 52 -1.74 21.38 13.02
N GLY A 53 -0.61 20.73 13.25
CA GLY A 53 0.31 20.25 12.24
C GLY A 53 -0.12 18.86 11.75
N TYR A 54 0.28 18.55 10.52
CA TYR A 54 0.11 17.23 9.93
C TYR A 54 0.68 16.16 10.87
N GLU A 55 -0.22 15.37 11.46
CA GLU A 55 0.15 14.14 12.15
C GLU A 55 0.03 13.02 11.11
N GLY A 56 1.17 12.49 10.69
CA GLY A 56 1.24 11.36 9.78
C GLY A 56 0.53 10.11 10.34
N PRO A 57 0.65 8.96 9.66
CA PRO A 57 0.10 7.72 10.18
C PRO A 57 0.49 7.49 11.65
N ARG A 58 -0.47 7.01 12.46
CA ARG A 58 -0.24 6.72 13.89
C ARG A 58 -0.28 5.21 14.15
N PRO A 59 0.44 4.69 15.17
CA PRO A 59 0.35 3.29 15.56
C PRO A 59 -1.09 2.79 15.73
N GLN A 60 -1.96 3.62 16.31
CA GLN A 60 -3.35 3.27 16.58
C GLN A 60 -4.17 3.07 15.31
N ASP A 61 -3.76 3.65 14.17
CA ASP A 61 -4.41 3.38 12.89
C ASP A 61 -4.26 1.92 12.48
N GLN A 62 -3.21 1.25 12.95
CA GLN A 62 -2.90 -0.15 12.69
C GLN A 62 -3.21 -1.08 13.88
N ASN A 63 -3.99 -0.62 14.88
CA ASN A 63 -4.20 -1.34 16.15
C ASN A 63 -2.88 -1.67 16.88
N LEU A 64 -1.84 -0.84 16.68
CA LEU A 64 -0.56 -0.96 17.37
C LEU A 64 -0.48 0.08 18.49
N LEU A 65 0.25 -0.26 19.55
CA LEU A 65 0.42 0.64 20.70
C LEU A 65 1.54 1.67 20.46
N ALA A 66 2.60 1.26 19.78
CA ALA A 66 3.75 2.07 19.42
C ALA A 66 4.48 1.43 18.23
N TRP A 67 5.31 2.21 17.53
CA TRP A 67 6.24 1.72 16.51
C TRP A 67 7.48 2.61 16.42
N THR A 68 8.55 2.11 15.80
CA THR A 68 9.74 2.92 15.48
C THR A 68 9.59 3.68 14.15
N GLY A 69 8.60 3.32 13.33
CA GLY A 69 8.23 3.93 12.05
C GLY A 69 6.98 3.24 11.51
N ASP A 70 6.31 3.83 10.51
CA ASP A 70 5.14 3.19 9.91
C ASP A 70 5.57 1.88 9.22
N PRO A 71 4.94 0.72 9.52
CA PRO A 71 5.12 -0.54 8.78
C PRO A 71 5.01 -0.45 7.25
N ASN A 72 4.36 0.60 6.74
CA ASN A 72 4.34 0.92 5.33
C ASN A 72 5.74 1.27 4.79
N ASP A 73 6.58 1.92 5.59
CA ASP A 73 7.92 2.37 5.20
C ASP A 73 8.99 1.27 5.34
N ALA A 74 8.61 0.06 5.76
CA ALA A 74 9.51 -1.05 6.07
C ALA A 74 10.22 -1.68 4.83
N GLY A 75 10.21 -0.99 3.69
CA GLY A 75 10.88 -1.41 2.47
C GLY A 75 10.02 -2.30 1.55
N HIS A 76 10.38 -2.31 0.28
CA HIS A 76 9.69 -3.02 -0.79
C HIS A 76 10.30 -4.41 -1.01
N VAL A 77 9.49 -5.48 -0.92
CA VAL A 77 9.89 -6.77 -1.49
C VAL A 77 9.58 -6.75 -2.98
N THR A 78 10.63 -6.83 -3.81
CA THR A 78 10.54 -6.97 -5.27
C THR A 78 10.00 -8.35 -5.64
N ALA A 79 8.69 -8.54 -5.58
CA ALA A 79 8.02 -9.66 -6.22
C ALA A 79 6.73 -9.20 -6.89
N GLN A 80 6.83 -8.43 -7.97
CA GLN A 80 5.71 -8.22 -8.89
C GLN A 80 5.35 -9.55 -9.59
N SER A 81 4.64 -10.45 -8.92
CA SER A 81 4.07 -11.63 -9.58
C SER A 81 2.68 -11.30 -10.13
N ALA A 82 2.57 -11.10 -11.45
CA ALA A 82 1.41 -11.32 -12.32
C ALA A 82 -0.02 -11.20 -11.70
N ALA A 83 -0.30 -10.14 -10.93
CA ALA A 83 -1.55 -10.03 -10.15
C ALA A 83 -2.63 -9.14 -10.78
N GLY A 84 -2.34 -8.52 -11.93
CA GLY A 84 -3.32 -7.70 -12.63
C GLY A 84 -4.43 -8.56 -13.21
N VAL A 85 -5.53 -8.71 -12.47
CA VAL A 85 -6.79 -9.26 -12.96
C VAL A 85 -7.71 -8.11 -13.32
N ALA A 86 -8.13 -8.04 -14.58
CA ALA A 86 -9.10 -7.07 -15.04
C ALA A 86 -10.42 -7.15 -14.25
N GLY A 87 -11.02 -6.00 -13.98
CA GLY A 87 -12.26 -5.89 -13.24
C GLY A 87 -12.13 -6.10 -11.73
N ARG A 88 -10.91 -6.09 -11.18
CA ARG A 88 -10.70 -6.14 -9.73
C ARG A 88 -10.75 -4.73 -9.13
N VAL A 89 -11.33 -4.61 -7.93
CA VAL A 89 -11.26 -3.37 -7.15
C VAL A 89 -10.15 -3.50 -6.10
N THR A 90 -9.17 -2.60 -6.15
CA THR A 90 -8.17 -2.44 -5.09
C THR A 90 -8.58 -1.31 -4.17
N LEU A 91 -8.36 -1.47 -2.85
CA LEU A 91 -8.72 -0.49 -1.83
C LEU A 91 -7.48 -0.06 -1.04
N VAL A 92 -7.38 1.26 -0.81
CA VAL A 92 -6.39 1.87 0.07
C VAL A 92 -7.11 2.70 1.12
N ARG A 93 -6.94 2.31 2.38
CA ARG A 93 -7.54 2.99 3.54
C ARG A 93 -6.81 4.28 3.84
N ILE A 94 -7.59 5.32 4.09
CA ILE A 94 -7.12 6.62 4.58
C ILE A 94 -7.89 6.93 5.86
N VAL A 95 -7.16 7.43 6.86
CA VAL A 95 -7.74 7.96 8.09
C VAL A 95 -7.68 9.47 8.03
N LEU A 96 -8.85 10.09 7.90
CA LEU A 96 -9.02 11.52 7.88
C LEU A 96 -9.22 12.06 9.30
N ARG A 97 -8.40 13.01 9.72
CA ARG A 97 -8.43 13.57 11.09
C ARG A 97 -9.25 14.85 11.22
N GLU A 98 -9.51 15.51 10.10
CA GLU A 98 -10.20 16.80 10.04
C GLU A 98 -11.18 16.82 8.86
N GLN A 99 -12.18 17.68 8.91
CA GLN A 99 -13.13 17.80 7.83
C GLN A 99 -12.49 18.50 6.62
N ILE A 100 -12.47 17.87 5.46
CA ILE A 100 -11.94 18.46 4.22
C ILE A 100 -12.87 18.20 3.04
N THR A 101 -12.85 19.08 2.05
CA THR A 101 -13.58 18.88 0.79
C THR A 101 -12.69 18.18 -0.21
N TRP A 102 -13.19 17.09 -0.81
CA TRP A 102 -12.48 16.27 -1.77
C TRP A 102 -13.03 16.60 -3.16
N SER A 103 -12.15 17.03 -4.05
CA SER A 103 -12.47 17.36 -5.44
C SER A 103 -11.69 16.49 -6.43
N ASN A 104 -10.50 16.03 -6.05
CA ASN A 104 -9.65 15.17 -6.88
C ASN A 104 -9.05 14.02 -6.08
N ILE A 105 -8.84 12.89 -6.76
CA ILE A 105 -7.96 11.81 -6.30
C ILE A 105 -6.67 11.89 -7.10
N TRP A 106 -5.54 11.95 -6.42
CA TRP A 106 -4.22 11.86 -7.02
C TRP A 106 -3.74 10.42 -7.03
N LEU A 107 -3.24 9.94 -8.16
CA LEU A 107 -2.60 8.63 -8.28
C LEU A 107 -1.17 8.79 -8.80
N GLY A 108 -0.23 8.12 -8.16
CA GLY A 108 1.17 8.10 -8.56
C GLY A 108 1.46 7.00 -9.56
N LEU A 109 1.77 7.36 -10.81
CA LEU A 109 2.23 6.41 -11.83
C LEU A 109 3.75 6.45 -11.97
N ALA A 110 4.36 5.29 -12.19
CA ALA A 110 5.78 5.10 -12.44
C ALA A 110 6.07 4.46 -13.81
N GLY A 111 5.07 3.84 -14.44
CA GLY A 111 5.21 3.23 -15.76
C GLY A 111 3.86 2.80 -16.32
N ILE A 112 3.83 2.62 -17.63
CA ILE A 112 2.66 2.22 -18.41
C ILE A 112 3.15 1.17 -19.39
N ASP A 113 2.42 0.06 -19.52
CA ASP A 113 2.68 -0.92 -20.57
C ASP A 113 2.14 -0.38 -21.91
N PRO A 114 2.99 -0.14 -22.93
CA PRO A 114 2.54 0.37 -24.22
C PRO A 114 1.55 -0.57 -24.94
N GLY A 115 1.55 -1.87 -24.61
CA GLY A 115 0.62 -2.85 -25.16
C GLY A 115 -0.72 -2.93 -24.42
N ALA A 116 -0.85 -2.26 -23.25
CA ALA A 116 -2.09 -2.30 -22.49
C ALA A 116 -3.22 -1.57 -23.22
N GLN A 117 -4.41 -2.15 -23.20
CA GLN A 117 -5.64 -1.54 -23.69
C GLN A 117 -6.59 -1.37 -22.51
N LEU A 118 -6.67 -0.16 -21.98
CA LEU A 118 -7.49 0.17 -20.82
C LEU A 118 -8.89 0.61 -21.26
N SER A 119 -9.91 0.15 -20.54
CA SER A 119 -11.30 0.60 -20.69
C SER A 119 -12.05 0.44 -19.36
N GLN A 120 -13.03 1.30 -19.08
CA GLN A 120 -13.87 1.19 -17.87
C GLN A 120 -13.06 1.22 -16.57
N ASN A 121 -12.12 2.16 -16.48
CA ASN A 121 -11.27 2.34 -15.31
C ASN A 121 -11.82 3.48 -14.47
N TYR A 122 -11.90 3.28 -13.15
CA TYR A 122 -12.51 4.26 -12.25
C TYR A 122 -11.73 4.37 -10.95
N LEU A 123 -11.65 5.59 -10.43
CA LEU A 123 -11.29 5.85 -9.05
C LEU A 123 -12.54 6.23 -8.26
N GLY A 124 -12.58 5.88 -6.98
CA GLY A 124 -13.68 6.28 -6.12
C GLY A 124 -13.33 6.25 -4.66
N VAL A 125 -14.28 6.68 -3.83
CA VAL A 125 -14.12 6.78 -2.38
C VAL A 125 -15.28 6.07 -1.71
N TYR A 126 -14.99 5.05 -0.91
CA TYR A 126 -15.96 4.44 0.00
C TYR A 126 -15.77 4.97 1.41
N ASP A 127 -16.86 5.13 2.16
CA ASP A 127 -16.78 5.36 3.61
C ASP A 127 -16.57 4.06 4.39
N ALA A 128 -16.45 4.15 5.71
CA ALA A 128 -16.25 3.01 6.61
C ALA A 128 -17.40 1.99 6.61
N SER A 129 -18.59 2.34 6.08
CA SER A 129 -19.69 1.39 5.90
C SER A 129 -19.61 0.63 4.57
N GLY A 130 -18.67 0.99 3.70
CA GLY A 130 -18.56 0.46 2.35
C GLY A 130 -19.49 1.16 1.35
N SER A 131 -20.05 2.33 1.67
CA SER A 131 -20.91 3.09 0.74
C SER A 131 -20.08 4.04 -0.14
N LEU A 132 -20.34 4.05 -1.45
CA LEU A 132 -19.63 4.90 -2.41
C LEU A 132 -20.04 6.37 -2.23
N ARG A 133 -19.08 7.22 -1.89
CA ARG A 133 -19.27 8.67 -1.65
C ARG A 133 -19.10 9.49 -2.92
N ALA A 134 -18.11 9.13 -3.72
CA ALA A 134 -17.80 9.79 -4.98
C ALA A 134 -16.99 8.86 -5.88
N SER A 135 -17.05 9.10 -7.18
CA SER A 135 -16.22 8.44 -8.19
C SER A 135 -15.83 9.42 -9.29
N THR A 136 -14.80 9.07 -10.03
CA THR A 136 -14.42 9.74 -11.28
C THR A 136 -15.35 9.33 -12.42
N ALA A 137 -15.26 10.02 -13.55
CA ALA A 137 -15.63 9.43 -14.85
C ALA A 137 -14.66 8.29 -15.23
N ASP A 138 -14.84 7.67 -16.41
CA ASP A 138 -13.85 6.71 -16.92
C ASP A 138 -12.49 7.42 -17.11
N VAL A 139 -11.46 6.92 -16.44
CA VAL A 139 -10.10 7.48 -16.44
C VAL A 139 -9.14 6.75 -17.37
N SER A 140 -9.62 5.78 -18.17
CA SER A 140 -8.79 4.98 -19.07
C SER A 140 -7.90 5.81 -19.99
N PRO A 141 -8.41 6.86 -20.69
CA PRO A 141 -7.57 7.68 -21.56
C PRO A 141 -6.42 8.37 -20.82
N GLN A 142 -6.68 8.87 -19.62
CA GLN A 142 -5.72 9.62 -18.81
C GLN A 142 -4.65 8.69 -18.20
N LEU A 143 -5.00 7.46 -17.86
CA LEU A 143 -4.04 6.45 -17.37
C LEU A 143 -3.02 6.02 -18.43
N MET A 144 -3.36 6.17 -19.72
CA MET A 144 -2.49 5.83 -20.85
C MET A 144 -1.61 7.01 -21.33
N THR A 145 -1.50 8.07 -20.53
CA THR A 145 -0.61 9.22 -20.77
C THR A 145 0.47 9.28 -19.71
N ASP A 146 1.62 9.91 -19.98
CA ASP A 146 2.79 10.16 -19.11
C ASP A 146 2.79 9.55 -17.70
N ALA A 147 3.83 8.77 -17.37
CA ALA A 147 3.98 8.15 -16.05
C ALA A 147 4.39 9.16 -14.94
N ILE A 148 3.43 9.95 -14.47
CA ILE A 148 3.59 10.98 -13.43
C ILE A 148 2.50 10.85 -12.36
N ALA A 149 2.58 11.66 -11.30
CA ALA A 149 1.45 11.87 -10.40
C ALA A 149 0.34 12.63 -11.15
N LYS A 150 -0.87 12.10 -11.16
CA LYS A 150 -2.01 12.65 -11.90
C LYS A 150 -3.19 12.93 -10.98
N PRO A 151 -3.79 14.13 -11.04
CA PRO A 151 -5.09 14.38 -10.44
C PRO A 151 -6.21 13.83 -11.32
N PHE A 152 -7.20 13.19 -10.70
CA PHE A 152 -8.42 12.74 -11.34
C PHE A 152 -9.62 13.39 -10.66
N PRO A 153 -10.39 14.22 -11.39
CA PRO A 153 -11.52 14.93 -10.79
C PRO A 153 -12.65 13.96 -10.45
N LEU A 154 -13.18 14.12 -9.24
CA LEU A 154 -14.43 13.47 -8.85
C LEU A 154 -15.59 14.08 -9.64
N ALA A 155 -16.52 13.25 -10.10
CA ALA A 155 -17.71 13.72 -10.81
C ALA A 155 -18.54 14.68 -9.96
N LYS A 156 -18.51 14.49 -8.64
CA LYS A 156 -19.09 15.39 -7.65
C LYS A 156 -18.14 15.53 -6.45
N PRO A 157 -17.58 16.72 -6.20
CA PRO A 157 -16.87 17.00 -4.97
C PRO A 157 -17.78 16.79 -3.75
N PHE A 158 -17.20 16.34 -2.63
CA PHE A 158 -17.94 16.16 -1.38
C PHE A 158 -17.09 16.55 -0.18
N THR A 159 -17.74 16.95 0.91
CA THR A 159 -17.07 17.25 2.17
C THR A 159 -17.07 16.02 3.06
N ALA A 160 -15.88 15.51 3.37
CA ALA A 160 -15.65 14.34 4.19
C ALA A 160 -15.47 14.76 5.66
N ALA A 161 -16.28 14.21 6.57
CA ALA A 161 -16.06 14.35 8.01
C ALA A 161 -14.85 13.50 8.46
N PRO A 162 -14.22 13.79 9.62
CA PRO A 162 -13.18 12.94 10.18
C PRO A 162 -13.64 11.47 10.28
N GLY A 163 -12.76 10.53 9.95
CA GLY A 163 -13.09 9.11 9.94
C GLY A 163 -12.25 8.30 8.96
N THR A 164 -12.68 7.06 8.73
CA THR A 164 -12.03 6.13 7.80
C THR A 164 -12.72 6.13 6.45
N TYR A 165 -11.92 6.22 5.39
CA TYR A 165 -12.34 6.10 4.00
C TYR A 165 -11.44 5.12 3.26
N PHE A 166 -11.90 4.64 2.11
CA PHE A 166 -11.13 3.78 1.22
C PHE A 166 -11.13 4.38 -0.18
N ILE A 167 -9.94 4.68 -0.70
CA ILE A 167 -9.79 4.98 -2.12
C ILE A 167 -9.80 3.66 -2.88
N ALA A 168 -10.68 3.58 -3.86
CA ALA A 168 -10.81 2.43 -4.74
C ALA A 168 -10.21 2.74 -6.11
N LEU A 169 -9.51 1.77 -6.69
CA LEU A 169 -9.19 1.71 -8.11
C LEU A 169 -9.82 0.45 -8.69
N LEU A 170 -10.71 0.65 -9.66
CA LEU A 170 -11.16 -0.39 -10.57
C LEU A 170 -10.29 -0.31 -11.82
N LEU A 171 -9.45 -1.33 -12.02
CA LEU A 171 -8.63 -1.45 -13.22
C LEU A 171 -9.19 -2.53 -14.16
N ASN A 172 -9.46 -2.16 -15.41
CA ASN A 172 -10.05 -3.03 -16.42
C ASN A 172 -9.44 -2.77 -17.80
N GLY A 173 -9.40 -3.81 -18.63
CA GLY A 173 -8.68 -3.83 -19.90
C GLY A 173 -7.94 -5.13 -20.18
N THR A 174 -7.00 -5.07 -21.13
CA THR A 174 -6.12 -6.20 -21.49
C THR A 174 -4.66 -5.79 -21.44
N TRP A 175 -3.80 -6.66 -20.90
CA TRP A 175 -2.34 -6.48 -20.82
C TRP A 175 -1.66 -7.84 -20.73
N ALA A 176 -0.34 -7.89 -20.98
CA ALA A 176 0.41 -9.15 -20.89
C ALA A 176 0.74 -9.52 -19.43
N THR A 177 1.38 -8.59 -18.70
CA THR A 177 1.85 -8.85 -17.32
C THR A 177 1.25 -7.85 -16.34
N ASN A 178 1.35 -6.54 -16.63
CA ASN A 178 0.74 -5.47 -15.85
C ASN A 178 0.38 -4.33 -16.80
N ALA A 179 -0.77 -3.67 -16.63
CA ALA A 179 -1.06 -2.47 -17.42
C ALA A 179 -0.30 -1.23 -16.94
N LEU A 180 -0.11 -1.11 -15.62
CA LEU A 180 0.48 0.06 -14.97
C LEU A 180 1.52 -0.37 -13.94
N THR A 181 2.59 0.42 -13.83
CA THR A 181 3.49 0.41 -12.68
C THR A 181 3.12 1.58 -11.79
N LEU A 182 2.65 1.28 -10.58
CA LEU A 182 2.14 2.28 -9.64
C LEU A 182 3.26 2.64 -8.66
N LYS A 183 3.38 3.92 -8.29
CA LYS A 183 4.23 4.31 -7.16
C LYS A 183 3.59 3.73 -5.90
N SER A 184 4.40 3.04 -5.11
CA SER A 184 3.99 2.41 -3.87
C SER A 184 4.86 2.93 -2.74
N THR A 185 4.26 3.12 -1.58
CA THR A 185 4.97 3.53 -0.36
C THR A 185 5.43 2.32 0.47
N GLY A 186 4.98 1.10 0.15
CA GLY A 186 5.38 -0.16 0.82
C GLY A 186 4.78 -1.39 0.14
N ALA A 187 5.44 -2.57 0.21
CA ALA A 187 4.88 -3.83 -0.32
C ALA A 187 5.20 -5.01 0.60
N GLY A 188 4.19 -5.85 0.87
CA GLY A 188 4.33 -7.05 1.70
C GLY A 188 3.30 -7.13 2.84
N ILE A 189 3.40 -8.16 3.69
CA ILE A 189 2.43 -8.42 4.77
C ILE A 189 2.46 -7.37 5.90
N SER A 190 3.58 -6.69 6.10
CA SER A 190 3.76 -5.73 7.20
C SER A 190 2.87 -4.50 7.06
N VAL A 191 2.44 -4.16 5.84
CA VAL A 191 1.62 -2.97 5.56
C VAL A 191 0.24 -3.01 6.21
N ASN A 192 -0.20 -4.21 6.60
CA ASN A 192 -1.47 -4.48 7.28
C ASN A 192 -1.23 -5.02 8.71
N ALA A 193 -0.07 -4.76 9.32
CA ALA A 193 0.23 -5.22 10.67
C ALA A 193 -0.88 -4.82 11.65
N GLY A 194 -1.38 -5.77 12.45
CA GLY A 194 -2.46 -5.52 13.41
C GLY A 194 -3.85 -5.28 12.80
N LEU A 195 -4.00 -5.38 11.48
CA LEU A 195 -5.26 -5.15 10.78
C LEU A 195 -5.87 -6.45 10.25
N THR A 196 -7.18 -6.54 10.33
CA THR A 196 -8.02 -7.56 9.69
C THR A 196 -9.15 -6.85 8.95
N PRO A 197 -9.85 -7.51 8.01
CA PRO A 197 -11.10 -6.97 7.48
C PRO A 197 -12.05 -6.57 8.62
N PRO A 198 -12.80 -5.45 8.51
CA PRO A 198 -12.89 -4.53 7.38
C PRO A 198 -11.86 -3.38 7.38
N ASN A 199 -10.80 -3.49 8.18
CA ASN A 199 -9.89 -2.40 8.49
C ASN A 199 -8.53 -2.51 7.79
N LEU A 200 -8.37 -3.37 6.78
CA LEU A 200 -7.10 -3.52 6.08
C LEU A 200 -6.70 -2.19 5.44
N ARG A 201 -5.42 -1.81 5.57
CA ARG A 201 -4.89 -0.57 4.98
C ARG A 201 -4.79 -0.68 3.48
N TYR A 202 -4.32 -1.81 3.00
CA TYR A 202 -4.30 -2.16 1.59
C TYR A 202 -5.08 -3.44 1.43
N SER A 203 -5.92 -3.55 0.40
CA SER A 203 -6.70 -4.76 0.16
C SER A 203 -7.25 -4.80 -1.25
N THR A 204 -7.88 -5.91 -1.58
CA THR A 204 -8.74 -6.03 -2.75
C THR A 204 -10.11 -6.52 -2.33
N VAL A 205 -11.11 -6.16 -3.12
CA VAL A 205 -12.50 -6.59 -2.97
C VAL A 205 -13.08 -6.80 -4.35
N LEU A 206 -13.95 -7.80 -4.52
CA LEU A 206 -14.63 -8.12 -5.78
C LEU A 206 -13.68 -8.39 -6.98
N THR A 207 -14.22 -9.06 -7.99
CA THR A 207 -13.59 -9.23 -9.31
C THR A 207 -14.66 -9.14 -10.39
N GLY A 208 -14.25 -9.03 -11.66
CA GLY A 208 -15.18 -8.98 -12.80
C GLY A 208 -16.06 -7.73 -12.88
N GLN A 209 -15.67 -6.64 -12.21
CA GLN A 209 -16.40 -5.38 -12.21
C GLN A 209 -16.11 -4.57 -13.48
N THR A 210 -17.13 -3.90 -14.01
CA THR A 210 -17.00 -2.91 -15.09
C THR A 210 -17.33 -1.49 -14.66
N SER A 211 -17.71 -1.31 -13.38
CA SER A 211 -17.96 -0.04 -12.72
C SER A 211 -17.77 -0.21 -11.22
N LEU A 212 -17.53 0.88 -10.48
CA LEU A 212 -17.53 0.83 -9.02
C LEU A 212 -18.97 0.62 -8.50
N PRO A 213 -19.24 -0.41 -7.69
CA PRO A 213 -20.57 -0.62 -7.13
C PRO A 213 -20.93 0.48 -6.12
N ALA A 214 -22.23 0.72 -5.93
CA ALA A 214 -22.70 1.69 -4.93
C ALA A 214 -22.31 1.30 -3.49
N THR A 215 -22.13 0.01 -3.24
CA THR A 215 -21.73 -0.55 -1.94
C THR A 215 -20.72 -1.68 -2.12
N VAL A 216 -19.79 -1.81 -1.18
CA VAL A 216 -18.89 -2.96 -1.05
C VAL A 216 -19.00 -3.56 0.35
N ASN A 217 -18.89 -4.89 0.45
CA ASN A 217 -18.78 -5.55 1.74
C ASN A 217 -17.31 -5.53 2.21
N LEU A 218 -16.97 -4.60 3.10
CA LEU A 218 -15.59 -4.47 3.57
C LEU A 218 -15.13 -5.67 4.41
N THR A 219 -16.03 -6.52 4.93
CA THR A 219 -15.61 -7.75 5.63
C THR A 219 -14.96 -8.76 4.70
N GLU A 220 -15.14 -8.62 3.38
CA GLU A 220 -14.57 -9.48 2.34
C GLU A 220 -13.22 -8.96 1.80
N GLN A 221 -12.64 -7.94 2.41
CA GLN A 221 -11.31 -7.47 2.04
C GLN A 221 -10.28 -8.62 2.09
N SER A 222 -9.46 -8.72 1.05
CA SER A 222 -8.43 -9.75 0.93
C SER A 222 -7.05 -9.16 0.72
N THR A 223 -6.03 -9.83 1.27
CA THR A 223 -4.61 -9.50 1.09
C THR A 223 -3.92 -10.30 -0.01
N SER A 224 -4.62 -11.22 -0.68
CA SER A 224 -4.04 -12.21 -1.60
C SER A 224 -3.20 -11.65 -2.75
N THR A 225 -3.39 -10.37 -3.10
CA THR A 225 -2.70 -9.68 -4.19
C THR A 225 -1.81 -8.52 -3.73
N ILE A 226 -1.70 -8.27 -2.41
CA ILE A 226 -0.89 -7.16 -1.86
C ILE A 226 0.61 -7.50 -1.83
N ASN A 227 0.94 -8.78 -1.73
CA ASN A 227 2.32 -9.26 -1.64
C ASN A 227 3.19 -8.88 -2.86
N THR A 228 2.59 -8.31 -3.91
CA THR A 228 3.26 -7.94 -5.15
C THR A 228 3.35 -6.44 -5.39
N GLY A 229 2.98 -5.62 -4.40
CA GLY A 229 2.86 -4.15 -4.53
C GLY A 229 1.61 -3.70 -5.29
N TRP A 230 0.82 -4.64 -5.81
CA TRP A 230 -0.52 -4.36 -6.30
C TRP A 230 -1.44 -4.07 -5.11
N ALA A 231 -2.27 -3.03 -5.18
CA ALA A 231 -3.11 -2.55 -4.08
C ALA A 231 -2.39 -1.77 -2.95
N SER A 232 -1.07 -1.54 -3.02
CA SER A 232 -0.35 -0.63 -2.11
C SER A 232 0.06 0.68 -2.79
N GLN A 233 -0.85 1.25 -3.58
CA GLN A 233 -0.56 2.45 -4.34
C GLN A 233 -0.51 3.69 -3.46
N TRP A 234 0.33 4.64 -3.88
CA TRP A 234 0.28 6.00 -3.37
C TRP A 234 -0.93 6.74 -3.95
N TYR A 235 -1.73 7.31 -3.05
CA TYR A 235 -2.81 8.23 -3.37
C TYR A 235 -2.71 9.50 -2.52
N ALA A 236 -3.27 10.58 -3.03
CA ALA A 236 -3.56 11.79 -2.25
C ALA A 236 -4.94 12.37 -2.66
N VAL A 237 -5.45 13.32 -1.89
CA VAL A 237 -6.74 13.99 -2.15
C VAL A 237 -6.57 15.49 -2.02
N SER A 238 -7.31 16.25 -2.82
CA SER A 238 -7.34 17.72 -2.81
C SER A 238 -8.73 18.26 -3.14
#